data_AF-A0A2V5QT85-F1
#
_entry.id   AF-A0A2V5QT85-F1
#
_cell.length_a   1.000
_cell.length_b   1.000
_cell.length_c   1.000
_cell.angle_alpha   90.00
_cell.angle_beta   90.00
_cell.angle_gamma   90.00
#
_symmetry.space_group_name_H-M   'P 1'
#
loop_
_entity.id
_entity.type
_entity.pdbx_description
1 polymer ?
#
loop_
_entity_poly.entity_id
_entity_poly.type
_entity_poly.pdbx_seq_one_letter_code
_entity_poly.pdbx_strand_id
1 'polypeptide(L)'
;MASSSLWQRFQRYLLYYRDLDFSLDISRLKFPENFFEKMQPKIEKAFAAMRELEAGAIANPTENRMVGHYWLRNPALAPTAEIRTEIEENIQRIKKFAEDVHAGRITAENGKRFEHALLIGIGGSALGPQLVADALWSARDPMDIFFFDNTDPNGFDRVFDRIDDLLPQTLVIVVSKSGGTKETRNGMLETEARFKEKGLQFNKHAVAVTGVRSDLDKIAERNEWLARFPMHDWIGGRTSVISAVGLLPMALEGFDIDSFLAGAAAMDERTRVPDVTHNAAMLLAL
;
A
#
# COMPACT_ATOMS: atom_id res chain seq x y z
N MET A 1 10.83 -42.11 12.37
CA MET A 1 11.63 -40.96 12.87
C MET A 1 11.02 -40.54 14.18
N ALA A 2 11.71 -40.80 15.29
CA ALA A 2 11.14 -40.73 16.65
C ALA A 2 10.69 -39.31 17.00
N SER A 3 9.57 -39.17 17.73
CA SER A 3 9.01 -37.89 18.20
C SER A 3 10.05 -36.94 18.83
N SER A 4 11.08 -37.49 19.49
CA SER A 4 12.22 -36.74 20.04
C SER A 4 13.04 -35.96 18.99
N SER A 5 13.19 -36.48 17.76
CA SER A 5 13.92 -35.77 16.70
C SER A 5 13.15 -34.58 16.13
N LEU A 6 11.82 -34.64 16.17
CA LEU A 6 10.96 -33.53 15.69
C LEU A 6 10.92 -32.38 16.69
N TRP A 7 10.86 -32.69 17.99
CA TRP A 7 10.91 -31.66 19.04
C TRP A 7 12.23 -30.89 19.02
N GLN A 8 13.37 -31.58 18.94
CA GLN A 8 14.68 -30.93 18.82
C GLN A 8 14.78 -30.07 17.55
N ARG A 9 14.22 -30.57 16.43
CA ARG A 9 14.17 -29.82 15.18
C ARG A 9 13.29 -28.57 15.29
N PHE A 10 12.15 -28.65 15.98
CA PHE A 10 11.31 -27.51 16.30
C PHE A 10 12.05 -26.47 17.15
N GLN A 11 12.68 -26.89 18.25
CA GLN A 11 13.46 -25.97 19.10
C GLN A 11 14.59 -25.27 18.34
N ARG A 12 15.19 -25.95 17.34
CA ARG A 12 16.26 -25.39 16.51
C ARG A 12 15.77 -24.42 15.42
N TYR A 13 14.57 -24.63 14.89
CA TYR A 13 14.08 -23.95 13.69
C TYR A 13 12.80 -23.13 13.90
N LEU A 14 12.34 -23.01 15.14
CA LEU A 14 11.39 -21.98 15.52
C LEU A 14 12.12 -20.65 15.70
N LEU A 15 11.82 -19.72 14.80
CA LEU A 15 12.17 -18.32 14.94
C LEU A 15 11.02 -17.59 15.62
N TYR A 16 11.30 -16.77 16.63
CA TYR A 16 10.29 -15.92 17.26
C TYR A 16 10.83 -14.52 17.55
N TYR A 17 10.27 -13.52 16.86
CA TYR A 17 10.47 -12.10 17.15
C TYR A 17 9.47 -11.67 18.22
N ARG A 18 9.88 -11.75 19.49
CA ARG A 18 9.03 -11.48 20.65
C ARG A 18 8.42 -10.08 20.66
N ASP A 19 9.18 -9.10 20.19
CA ASP A 19 8.79 -7.70 20.12
C ASP A 19 7.77 -7.41 19.02
N LEU A 20 7.72 -8.25 17.97
CA LEU A 20 6.77 -8.14 16.85
C LEU A 20 5.63 -9.15 16.93
N ASP A 21 5.63 -9.99 17.97
CA ASP A 21 4.78 -11.17 18.11
C ASP A 21 4.69 -12.03 16.83
N PHE A 22 5.83 -12.18 16.15
CA PHE A 22 5.92 -12.90 14.88
C PHE A 22 6.75 -14.16 15.03
N SER A 23 6.20 -15.33 14.65
CA SER A 23 6.94 -16.59 14.63
C SER A 23 6.94 -17.25 13.26
N LEU A 24 8.03 -17.96 12.97
CA LEU A 24 8.20 -18.79 11.79
C LEU A 24 8.76 -20.15 12.20
N ASP A 25 8.03 -21.23 11.90
CA ASP A 25 8.47 -22.61 12.13
C ASP A 25 8.76 -23.30 10.80
N ILE A 26 10.03 -23.54 10.51
CA ILE A 26 10.47 -24.29 9.31
C ILE A 26 10.83 -25.75 9.64
N SER A 27 10.58 -26.23 10.86
CA SER A 27 11.00 -27.56 11.32
C SER A 27 10.37 -28.71 10.51
N ARG A 28 9.23 -28.45 9.86
CA ARG A 28 8.51 -29.42 9.03
C ARG A 28 8.95 -29.43 7.56
N LEU A 29 9.81 -28.49 7.14
CA LEU A 29 10.39 -28.49 5.81
C LEU A 29 11.50 -29.54 5.71
N LYS A 30 11.63 -30.15 4.53
CA LYS A 30 12.66 -31.15 4.24
C LYS A 30 13.87 -30.49 3.59
N PHE A 31 14.96 -30.40 4.33
CA PHE A 31 16.25 -29.92 3.82
C PHE A 31 17.40 -30.67 4.52
N PRO A 32 18.54 -30.89 3.83
CA PRO A 32 19.70 -31.57 4.43
C PRO A 32 20.34 -30.72 5.54
N GLU A 33 21.08 -31.34 6.46
CA GLU A 33 21.70 -30.62 7.58
C GLU A 33 22.68 -29.52 7.14
N ASN A 34 23.38 -29.73 6.01
CA ASN A 34 24.30 -28.77 5.40
C ASN A 34 23.63 -27.83 4.38
N PHE A 35 22.30 -27.69 4.41
CA PHE A 35 21.58 -26.86 3.44
C PHE A 35 22.03 -25.40 3.48
N PHE A 36 22.06 -24.77 4.66
CA PHE A 36 22.44 -23.36 4.81
C PHE A 36 23.89 -23.11 4.42
N GLU A 37 24.81 -24.02 4.76
CA GLU A 37 26.22 -23.98 4.33
C GLU A 37 26.35 -23.96 2.79
N LYS A 38 25.58 -24.83 2.11
CA LYS A 38 25.56 -24.87 0.63
C LYS A 38 24.95 -23.61 0.01
N MET A 39 24.03 -22.95 0.72
CA MET A 39 23.38 -21.72 0.23
C MET A 39 24.19 -20.45 0.53
N GLN A 40 25.26 -20.54 1.33
CA GLN A 40 26.06 -19.39 1.76
C GLN A 40 26.46 -18.43 0.62
N PRO A 41 26.95 -18.90 -0.55
CA PRO A 41 27.27 -17.98 -1.66
C PRO A 41 26.06 -17.21 -2.20
N LYS A 42 24.87 -17.81 -2.19
CA LYS A 42 23.62 -17.16 -2.63
C LYS A 42 23.13 -16.15 -1.58
N ILE A 43 23.26 -16.49 -0.30
CA ILE A 43 22.91 -15.62 0.83
C ILE A 43 23.77 -14.35 0.79
N GLU A 44 25.09 -14.48 0.64
CA GLU A 44 26.01 -13.35 0.53
C GLU A 44 25.68 -12.45 -0.66
N LYS A 45 25.39 -13.05 -1.82
CA LYS A 45 24.95 -12.32 -3.02
C LYS A 45 23.64 -11.58 -2.77
N ALA A 46 22.66 -12.19 -2.10
CA ALA A 46 21.38 -11.57 -1.80
C ALA A 46 21.55 -10.34 -0.88
N PHE A 47 22.35 -10.46 0.18
CA PHE A 47 22.65 -9.32 1.06
C PHE A 47 23.42 -8.20 0.36
N ALA A 48 24.36 -8.54 -0.54
CA ALA A 48 25.04 -7.53 -1.35
C ALA A 48 24.06 -6.78 -2.26
N ALA A 49 23.21 -7.51 -2.98
CA ALA A 49 22.20 -6.91 -3.86
C ALA A 49 21.18 -6.05 -3.08
N MET A 50 20.78 -6.47 -1.88
CA MET A 50 19.88 -5.70 -1.02
C MET A 50 20.51 -4.37 -0.58
N ARG A 51 21.80 -4.35 -0.20
CA ARG A 51 22.50 -3.10 0.15
C ARG A 51 22.55 -2.13 -1.03
N GLU A 52 22.86 -2.63 -2.23
CA GLU A 52 22.86 -1.81 -3.45
C GLU A 52 21.46 -1.26 -3.76
N LEU A 53 20.43 -2.10 -3.63
CA LEU A 53 19.02 -1.75 -3.83
C LEU A 53 18.59 -0.61 -2.90
N GLU A 54 18.84 -0.76 -1.60
CA GLU A 54 18.45 0.21 -0.58
C GLU A 54 19.22 1.53 -0.69
N ALA A 55 20.47 1.47 -1.16
CA ALA A 55 21.29 2.64 -1.47
C ALA A 55 20.86 3.40 -2.74
N GLY A 56 19.81 2.93 -3.44
CA GLY A 56 19.26 3.61 -4.62
C GLY A 56 19.90 3.19 -5.95
N ALA A 57 20.49 1.99 -6.03
CA ALA A 57 20.92 1.47 -7.33
C ALA A 57 19.73 1.32 -8.30
N ILE A 58 20.02 1.44 -9.60
CA ILE A 58 19.06 1.12 -10.66
C ILE A 58 18.86 -0.40 -10.69
N ALA A 59 17.79 -0.85 -10.05
CA ALA A 59 17.43 -2.26 -9.96
C ALA A 59 16.44 -2.69 -11.05
N ASN A 60 15.79 -1.74 -11.71
CA ASN A 60 14.95 -2.00 -12.87
C ASN A 60 15.61 -1.40 -14.14
N PRO A 61 16.50 -2.15 -14.81
CA PRO A 61 17.28 -1.62 -15.93
C PRO A 61 16.44 -1.36 -17.18
N THR A 62 15.32 -2.07 -17.38
CA THR A 62 14.46 -1.87 -18.56
C THR A 62 13.71 -0.55 -18.51
N GLU A 63 13.36 -0.09 -17.31
CA GLU A 63 12.70 1.21 -17.10
C GLU A 63 13.66 2.29 -16.58
N ASN A 64 14.93 1.96 -16.34
CA ASN A 64 15.95 2.80 -15.73
C ASN A 64 15.48 3.44 -14.40
N ARG A 65 14.95 2.61 -13.49
CA ARG A 65 14.36 3.06 -12.22
C ARG A 65 15.00 2.42 -10.99
N MET A 66 15.02 3.18 -9.91
CA MET A 66 15.26 2.68 -8.56
C MET A 66 14.04 1.88 -8.05
N VAL A 67 14.21 1.15 -6.94
CA VAL A 67 13.13 0.46 -6.23
C VAL A 67 13.19 0.86 -4.77
N GLY A 68 12.31 1.80 -4.37
CA GLY A 68 12.47 2.56 -3.12
C GLY A 68 11.41 2.31 -2.05
N HIS A 69 10.62 1.24 -2.14
CA HIS A 69 9.50 1.01 -1.21
C HIS A 69 9.92 0.85 0.26
N TYR A 70 11.18 0.53 0.53
CA TYR A 70 11.78 0.52 1.88
C TYR A 70 11.88 1.92 2.49
N TRP A 71 12.12 2.95 1.67
CA TRP A 71 12.23 4.33 2.14
C TRP A 71 10.88 4.89 2.61
N LEU A 72 9.77 4.38 2.08
CA LEU A 72 8.43 4.81 2.49
C LEU A 72 8.11 4.52 3.96
N ARG A 73 8.71 3.46 4.51
CA ARG A 73 8.56 3.04 5.91
C ARG A 73 9.73 3.48 6.81
N ASN A 74 10.87 3.83 6.21
CA ASN A 74 11.96 4.51 6.91
C ASN A 74 12.61 5.58 6.00
N PRO A 75 12.09 6.81 6.01
CA PRO A 75 12.58 7.88 5.12
C PRO A 75 14.04 8.27 5.35
N ALA A 76 14.61 7.97 6.52
CA ALA A 76 16.01 8.24 6.82
C ALA A 76 16.98 7.39 5.96
N LEU A 77 16.50 6.31 5.35
CA LEU A 77 17.27 5.47 4.41
C LEU A 77 17.22 5.96 2.97
N ALA A 78 16.45 7.01 2.66
CA ALA A 78 16.37 7.52 1.31
C ALA A 78 17.75 7.97 0.80
N PRO A 79 18.07 7.72 -0.49
CA PRO A 79 19.39 8.01 -1.03
C PRO A 79 19.68 9.50 -1.18
N THR A 80 18.64 10.35 -1.12
CA THR A 80 18.77 11.82 -1.17
C THR A 80 17.84 12.49 -0.15
N ALA A 81 18.19 13.71 0.25
CA ALA A 81 17.40 14.51 1.19
C ALA A 81 16.05 14.94 0.60
N GLU A 82 15.99 15.10 -0.72
CA GLU A 82 14.78 15.44 -1.46
C GLU A 82 13.77 14.31 -1.37
N ILE A 83 14.18 13.06 -1.66
CA ILE A 83 13.29 11.89 -1.57
C ILE A 83 12.79 11.72 -0.13
N ARG A 84 13.67 11.89 0.86
CA ARG A 84 13.27 11.85 2.27
C ARG A 84 12.17 12.87 2.58
N THR A 85 12.40 14.13 2.22
CA THR A 85 11.45 15.23 2.45
C THR A 85 10.13 14.96 1.75
N GLU A 86 10.16 14.52 0.49
CA GLU A 86 8.95 14.19 -0.29
C GLU A 86 8.11 13.10 0.40
N ILE A 87 8.74 12.07 0.95
CA ILE A 87 8.05 11.00 1.67
C ILE A 87 7.43 11.53 2.97
N GLU A 88 8.22 12.24 3.79
CA GLU A 88 7.78 12.78 5.07
C GLU A 88 6.61 13.78 4.89
N GLU A 89 6.73 14.71 3.94
CA GLU A 89 5.67 15.67 3.62
C GLU A 89 4.40 15.00 3.11
N ASN A 90 4.51 13.98 2.25
CA ASN A 90 3.33 13.27 1.75
C ASN A 90 2.60 12.51 2.85
N ILE A 91 3.32 11.86 3.78
CA ILE A 91 2.72 11.22 4.96
C ILE A 91 1.97 12.24 5.81
N GLN A 92 2.58 13.40 6.10
CA GLN A 92 1.91 14.46 6.88
C GLN A 92 0.68 15.01 6.15
N ARG A 93 0.75 15.16 4.83
CA ARG A 93 -0.39 15.61 4.02
C ARG A 93 -1.55 14.61 4.06
N ILE A 94 -1.26 13.31 4.03
CA ILE A 94 -2.29 12.26 4.15
C ILE A 94 -2.98 12.34 5.51
N LYS A 95 -2.20 12.40 6.60
CA LYS A 95 -2.75 12.52 7.96
C LYS A 95 -3.63 13.76 8.08
N LYS A 96 -3.14 14.89 7.60
CA LYS A 96 -3.86 16.15 7.67
C LYS A 96 -5.17 16.10 6.88
N PHE A 97 -5.12 15.53 5.68
CA PHE A 97 -6.31 15.37 4.84
C PHE A 97 -7.35 14.47 5.51
N ALA A 98 -6.96 13.31 6.05
CA ALA A 98 -7.87 12.42 6.76
C ALA A 98 -8.46 13.09 8.02
N GLU A 99 -7.63 13.80 8.80
CA GLU A 99 -8.09 14.58 9.95
C GLU A 99 -9.11 15.65 9.56
N ASP A 100 -8.87 16.36 8.45
CA ASP A 100 -9.77 17.41 7.94
C ASP A 100 -11.09 16.83 7.40
N VAL A 101 -11.06 15.67 6.76
CA VAL A 101 -12.27 14.91 6.37
C VAL A 101 -13.04 14.47 7.61
N HIS A 102 -12.36 13.86 8.59
CA HIS A 102 -12.99 13.37 9.81
C HIS A 102 -13.56 14.50 10.67
N ALA A 103 -12.92 15.67 10.70
CA ALA A 103 -13.41 16.84 11.42
C ALA A 103 -14.52 17.61 10.67
N GLY A 104 -14.83 17.24 9.43
CA GLY A 104 -15.81 17.97 8.60
C GLY A 104 -15.32 19.34 8.15
N ARG A 105 -14.00 19.56 8.06
CA ARG A 105 -13.41 20.73 7.41
C ARG A 105 -13.37 20.56 5.88
N ILE A 106 -13.15 19.32 5.45
CA ILE A 106 -13.39 18.87 4.07
C ILE A 106 -14.71 18.09 4.09
N THR A 107 -15.71 18.58 3.37
CA THR A 107 -17.06 18.04 3.36
C THR A 107 -17.46 17.63 1.95
N ALA A 108 -18.47 16.76 1.88
CA ALA A 108 -19.16 16.45 0.64
C ALA A 108 -19.93 17.69 0.13
N GLU A 109 -20.38 17.67 -1.13
CA GLU A 109 -21.07 18.79 -1.76
C GLU A 109 -22.31 19.27 -0.97
N ASN A 110 -23.00 18.35 -0.30
CA ASN A 110 -24.16 18.65 0.54
C ASN A 110 -23.82 19.26 1.92
N GLY A 111 -22.55 19.56 2.19
CA GLY A 111 -22.05 20.10 3.46
C GLY A 111 -21.95 19.10 4.60
N LYS A 112 -22.27 17.81 4.37
CA LYS A 112 -22.10 16.74 5.35
C LYS A 112 -20.69 16.17 5.29
N ARG A 113 -20.33 15.41 6.34
CA ARG A 113 -19.08 14.66 6.37
C ARG A 113 -19.11 13.52 5.36
N PHE A 114 -17.94 13.17 4.83
CA PHE A 114 -17.76 11.91 4.14
C PHE A 114 -17.87 10.76 5.15
N GLU A 115 -18.66 9.75 4.81
CA GLU A 115 -18.88 8.53 5.61
C GLU A 115 -18.44 7.27 4.84
N HIS A 116 -18.19 7.40 3.53
CA HIS A 116 -17.80 6.30 2.68
C HIS A 116 -16.66 6.71 1.74
N ALA A 117 -15.87 5.75 1.32
CA ALA A 117 -14.86 5.88 0.28
C ALA A 117 -15.13 4.91 -0.86
N LEU A 118 -14.92 5.35 -2.10
CA LEU A 118 -14.85 4.48 -3.28
C LEU A 118 -13.44 4.59 -3.86
N LEU A 119 -12.66 3.52 -3.76
CA LEU A 119 -11.34 3.45 -4.37
C LEU A 119 -11.45 2.85 -5.77
N ILE A 120 -10.92 3.58 -6.76
CA ILE A 120 -10.91 3.18 -8.17
C ILE A 120 -9.46 2.97 -8.59
N GLY A 121 -9.09 1.72 -8.87
CA GLY A 121 -7.73 1.35 -9.24
C GLY A 121 -7.63 -0.13 -9.55
N ILE A 122 -6.62 -0.58 -10.30
CA ILE A 122 -6.47 -2.00 -10.64
C ILE A 122 -5.12 -2.56 -10.17
N GLY A 123 -5.09 -3.85 -9.87
CA GLY A 123 -3.88 -4.57 -9.47
C GLY A 123 -3.26 -3.96 -8.21
N GLY A 124 -2.00 -3.53 -8.29
CA GLY A 124 -1.29 -2.91 -7.17
C GLY A 124 -1.95 -1.64 -6.61
N SER A 125 -2.74 -0.94 -7.44
CA SER A 125 -3.50 0.25 -7.02
C SER A 125 -4.74 -0.06 -6.19
N ALA A 126 -5.17 -1.33 -6.08
CA ALA A 126 -6.37 -1.71 -5.32
C ALA A 126 -6.20 -2.94 -4.42
N LEU A 127 -5.44 -3.96 -4.82
CA LEU A 127 -5.32 -5.21 -4.05
C LEU A 127 -4.68 -5.02 -2.67
N GLY A 128 -3.69 -4.12 -2.56
CA GLY A 128 -3.08 -3.77 -1.27
C GLY A 128 -4.09 -3.10 -0.32
N PRO A 129 -4.73 -1.99 -0.74
CA PRO A 129 -5.84 -1.39 0.00
C PRO A 129 -6.96 -2.36 0.36
N GLN A 130 -7.41 -3.21 -0.57
CA GLN A 130 -8.42 -4.24 -0.31
C GLN A 130 -8.00 -5.20 0.81
N LEU A 131 -6.77 -5.70 0.78
CA LEU A 131 -6.25 -6.59 1.81
C LEU A 131 -6.22 -5.91 3.17
N VAL A 132 -5.77 -4.66 3.24
CA VAL A 132 -5.67 -3.94 4.52
C VAL A 132 -7.06 -3.64 5.08
N ALA A 133 -7.98 -3.16 4.24
CA ALA A 133 -9.36 -2.92 4.63
C ALA A 133 -9.99 -4.18 5.22
N ASP A 134 -9.88 -5.33 4.54
CA ASP A 134 -10.42 -6.61 5.03
C ASP A 134 -9.73 -7.09 6.32
N ALA A 135 -8.40 -7.01 6.39
CA ALA A 135 -7.63 -7.55 7.51
C ALA A 135 -7.76 -6.73 8.81
N LEU A 136 -7.95 -5.41 8.69
CA LEU A 136 -8.00 -4.48 9.83
C LEU A 136 -9.40 -3.97 10.15
N TRP A 137 -10.41 -4.37 9.37
CA TRP A 137 -11.80 -3.90 9.50
C TRP A 137 -12.32 -4.00 10.93
N SER A 138 -13.06 -2.96 11.33
CA SER A 138 -13.80 -2.92 12.57
C SER A 138 -15.12 -2.17 12.40
N ALA A 139 -16.16 -2.61 13.11
CA ALA A 139 -17.47 -1.93 13.13
C ALA A 139 -17.44 -0.50 13.74
N ARG A 140 -16.27 -0.03 14.18
CA ARG A 140 -16.06 1.32 14.73
C ARG A 140 -15.34 2.25 13.76
N ASP A 141 -14.99 1.78 12.58
CA ASP A 141 -14.25 2.57 11.60
C ASP A 141 -15.11 3.78 11.17
N PRO A 142 -14.55 5.00 11.09
CA PRO A 142 -15.29 6.21 10.75
C PRO A 142 -15.80 6.24 9.31
N MET A 143 -15.28 5.39 8.43
CA MET A 143 -15.66 5.32 7.02
C MET A 143 -15.63 3.89 6.50
N ASP A 144 -16.64 3.50 5.73
CA ASP A 144 -16.60 2.27 4.93
C ASP A 144 -15.85 2.51 3.62
N ILE A 145 -15.26 1.46 3.04
CA ILE A 145 -14.61 1.54 1.73
C ILE A 145 -15.16 0.51 0.73
N PHE A 146 -15.29 0.93 -0.53
CA PHE A 146 -15.71 0.13 -1.67
C PHE A 146 -14.65 0.22 -2.78
N PHE A 147 -14.66 -0.75 -3.71
CA PHE A 147 -13.58 -0.89 -4.69
C PHE A 147 -14.11 -1.12 -6.10
N PHE A 148 -13.53 -0.39 -7.06
CA PHE A 148 -13.55 -0.72 -8.48
C PHE A 148 -12.16 -1.21 -8.88
N ASP A 149 -12.03 -2.53 -9.04
CA ASP A 149 -10.75 -3.20 -9.30
C ASP A 149 -10.64 -3.91 -10.65
N ASN A 150 -11.70 -3.84 -11.45
CA ASN A 150 -11.80 -4.45 -12.76
C ASN A 150 -12.48 -3.46 -13.73
N THR A 151 -12.76 -3.90 -14.97
CA THR A 151 -13.47 -3.08 -15.97
C THR A 151 -14.79 -3.70 -16.42
N ASP A 152 -15.25 -4.76 -15.76
CA ASP A 152 -16.52 -5.43 -16.08
C ASP A 152 -17.68 -4.54 -15.62
N PRO A 153 -18.57 -4.10 -16.53
CA PRO A 153 -19.72 -3.28 -16.16
C PRO A 153 -20.58 -3.92 -15.08
N ASN A 154 -20.77 -5.24 -15.09
CA ASN A 154 -21.54 -5.93 -14.04
C ASN A 154 -20.86 -5.82 -12.67
N GLY A 155 -19.52 -5.75 -12.64
CA GLY A 155 -18.76 -5.53 -11.42
C GLY A 155 -19.04 -4.15 -10.83
N PHE A 156 -19.08 -3.11 -11.67
CA PHE A 156 -19.43 -1.75 -11.25
C PHE A 156 -20.88 -1.66 -10.78
N ASP A 157 -21.82 -2.24 -11.53
CA ASP A 157 -23.24 -2.23 -11.18
C ASP A 157 -23.49 -2.87 -9.80
N ARG A 158 -22.86 -4.01 -9.50
CA ARG A 158 -22.98 -4.65 -8.18
C ARG A 158 -22.51 -3.79 -7.02
N VAL A 159 -21.50 -2.95 -7.25
CA VAL A 159 -21.02 -2.02 -6.23
C VAL A 159 -21.96 -0.82 -6.16
N PHE A 160 -22.40 -0.26 -7.29
CA PHE A 160 -23.40 0.80 -7.31
C PHE A 160 -24.71 0.40 -6.62
N ASP A 161 -25.22 -0.81 -6.82
CA ASP A 161 -26.39 -1.34 -6.11
C ASP A 161 -26.27 -1.24 -4.58
N ARG A 162 -25.04 -1.20 -4.05
CA ARG A 162 -24.75 -1.06 -2.61
C ARG A 162 -24.52 0.38 -2.19
N ILE A 163 -24.02 1.25 -3.06
CA ILE A 163 -23.51 2.59 -2.71
C ILE A 163 -24.28 3.75 -3.34
N ASP A 164 -25.25 3.49 -4.21
CA ASP A 164 -25.92 4.54 -5.00
C ASP A 164 -26.55 5.61 -4.11
N ASP A 165 -27.20 5.21 -3.01
CA ASP A 165 -27.78 6.14 -2.03
C ASP A 165 -26.72 6.80 -1.13
N LEU A 166 -25.52 6.23 -1.08
CA LEU A 166 -24.40 6.70 -0.26
C LEU A 166 -23.55 7.76 -0.98
N LEU A 167 -23.62 7.83 -2.32
CA LEU A 167 -22.81 8.73 -3.15
C LEU A 167 -22.75 10.21 -2.68
N PRO A 168 -23.84 10.83 -2.17
CA PRO A 168 -23.78 12.19 -1.64
C PRO A 168 -22.84 12.38 -0.43
N GLN A 169 -22.34 11.30 0.18
CA GLN A 169 -21.37 11.32 1.28
C GLN A 169 -20.16 10.40 1.01
N THR A 170 -19.92 10.03 -0.26
CA THR A 170 -18.81 9.17 -0.68
C THR A 170 -17.64 9.99 -1.24
N LEU A 171 -16.44 9.76 -0.72
CA LEU A 171 -15.17 10.27 -1.26
C LEU A 171 -14.60 9.27 -2.28
N VAL A 172 -14.33 9.72 -3.50
CA VAL A 172 -13.76 8.90 -4.58
C VAL A 172 -12.24 9.05 -4.62
N ILE A 173 -11.51 7.95 -4.46
CA ILE A 173 -10.05 7.89 -4.50
C ILE A 173 -9.64 7.23 -5.83
N VAL A 174 -9.18 8.02 -6.79
CA VAL A 174 -8.74 7.51 -8.10
C VAL A 174 -7.24 7.26 -8.08
N VAL A 175 -6.83 6.02 -8.32
CA VAL A 175 -5.44 5.56 -8.18
C VAL A 175 -4.90 5.01 -9.50
N SER A 176 -3.98 5.74 -10.13
CA SER A 176 -3.25 5.28 -11.32
C SER A 176 -1.91 6.00 -11.42
N LYS A 177 -0.80 5.27 -11.28
CA LYS A 177 0.55 5.85 -11.36
C LYS A 177 0.80 6.60 -12.68
N SER A 178 0.46 5.98 -13.81
CA SER A 178 0.66 6.58 -15.14
C SER A 178 -0.41 7.62 -15.47
N GLY A 179 -1.54 7.61 -14.76
CA GLY A 179 -2.73 8.37 -15.06
C GLY A 179 -3.51 7.90 -16.30
N GLY A 180 -2.99 6.92 -17.03
CA GLY A 180 -3.54 6.42 -18.30
C GLY A 180 -4.08 4.99 -18.24
N THR A 181 -4.15 4.38 -17.04
CA THR A 181 -4.69 3.01 -16.88
C THR A 181 -6.15 2.97 -17.32
N LYS A 182 -6.47 2.14 -18.32
CA LYS A 182 -7.79 2.13 -18.97
C LYS A 182 -8.89 1.69 -18.01
N GLU A 183 -8.62 0.68 -17.20
CA GLU A 183 -9.55 0.11 -16.23
C GLU A 183 -9.91 1.16 -15.16
N THR A 184 -8.90 1.81 -14.56
CA THR A 184 -9.10 2.93 -13.63
C THR A 184 -9.88 4.07 -14.29
N ARG A 185 -9.53 4.44 -15.54
CA ARG A 185 -10.21 5.50 -16.28
C ARG A 185 -11.68 5.17 -16.55
N ASN A 186 -11.98 3.92 -16.91
CA ASN A 186 -13.36 3.48 -17.12
C ASN A 186 -14.17 3.58 -15.83
N GLY A 187 -13.66 3.03 -14.73
CA GLY A 187 -14.34 3.13 -13.42
C GLY A 187 -14.57 4.59 -12.99
N MET A 188 -13.60 5.46 -13.25
CA MET A 188 -13.73 6.90 -12.99
C MET A 188 -14.84 7.53 -13.83
N LEU A 189 -14.90 7.25 -15.14
CA LEU A 189 -15.93 7.80 -16.02
C LEU A 189 -17.34 7.29 -15.68
N GLU A 190 -17.47 6.01 -15.34
CA GLU A 190 -18.75 5.43 -14.88
C GLU A 190 -19.21 6.10 -13.56
N THR A 191 -18.26 6.37 -12.66
CA THR A 191 -18.55 7.10 -11.42
C THR A 191 -18.94 8.55 -11.70
N GLU A 192 -18.20 9.26 -12.57
CA GLU A 192 -18.56 10.62 -13.00
C GLU A 192 -19.96 10.68 -13.61
N ALA A 193 -20.32 9.69 -14.45
CA ALA A 193 -21.66 9.58 -15.03
C ALA A 193 -22.73 9.37 -13.96
N ARG A 194 -22.51 8.46 -13.01
CA ARG A 194 -23.46 8.20 -11.92
C ARG A 194 -23.64 9.40 -10.98
N PHE A 195 -22.56 10.12 -10.68
CA PHE A 195 -22.62 11.37 -9.93
C PHE A 195 -23.47 12.42 -10.67
N LYS A 196 -23.25 12.58 -11.98
CA LYS A 196 -24.02 13.50 -12.81
C LYS A 196 -25.51 13.16 -12.86
N GLU A 197 -25.86 11.88 -12.95
CA GLU A 197 -27.25 11.41 -12.92
C GLU A 197 -27.96 11.77 -11.60
N LYS A 198 -27.23 11.78 -10.49
CA LYS A 198 -27.72 12.24 -9.17
C LYS A 198 -27.64 13.74 -8.94
N GLY A 199 -27.15 14.50 -9.92
CA GLY A 199 -26.94 15.94 -9.79
C GLY A 199 -25.79 16.32 -8.85
N LEU A 200 -24.82 15.41 -8.64
CA LEU A 200 -23.62 15.63 -7.83
C LEU A 200 -22.44 16.07 -8.69
N GLN A 201 -21.57 16.90 -8.12
CA GLN A 201 -20.32 17.38 -8.70
C GLN A 201 -19.16 16.46 -8.32
N PHE A 202 -18.67 15.67 -9.28
CA PHE A 202 -17.59 14.71 -9.04
C PHE A 202 -16.32 15.34 -8.45
N ASN A 203 -15.92 16.54 -8.89
CA ASN A 203 -14.72 17.21 -8.36
C ASN A 203 -14.83 17.58 -6.88
N LYS A 204 -16.04 17.75 -6.35
CA LYS A 204 -16.29 17.96 -4.91
C LYS A 204 -16.19 16.68 -4.08
N HIS A 205 -15.99 15.54 -4.73
CA HIS A 205 -15.92 14.22 -4.11
C HIS A 205 -14.64 13.47 -4.48
N ALA A 206 -13.77 13.99 -5.36
CA ALA A 206 -12.66 13.23 -5.91
C ALA A 206 -11.30 13.66 -5.38
N VAL A 207 -10.41 12.67 -5.20
CA VAL A 207 -8.97 12.85 -4.99
C VAL A 207 -8.18 11.93 -5.92
N ALA A 208 -6.96 12.33 -6.27
CA ALA A 208 -6.06 11.54 -7.10
C ALA A 208 -4.85 11.03 -6.32
N VAL A 209 -4.48 9.77 -6.50
CA VAL A 209 -3.17 9.22 -6.12
C VAL A 209 -2.45 8.80 -7.40
N THR A 210 -1.44 9.57 -7.81
CA THR A 210 -0.90 9.48 -9.17
C THR A 210 0.50 10.08 -9.30
N GLY A 211 1.20 9.77 -10.39
CA GLY A 211 2.48 10.42 -10.72
C GLY A 211 2.32 11.90 -11.01
N VAL A 212 3.27 12.72 -10.57
CA VAL A 212 3.31 14.16 -10.85
C VAL A 212 3.35 14.40 -12.36
N ARG A 213 2.48 15.27 -12.87
CA ARG A 213 2.26 15.57 -14.30
C ARG A 213 1.76 14.40 -15.16
N SER A 214 1.30 13.32 -14.54
CA SER A 214 0.54 12.26 -15.24
C SER A 214 -0.77 12.79 -15.82
N ASP A 215 -1.44 11.99 -16.66
CA ASP A 215 -2.72 12.40 -17.24
C ASP A 215 -3.81 12.59 -16.16
N LEU A 216 -3.85 11.72 -15.15
CA LEU A 216 -4.76 11.85 -14.02
C LEU A 216 -4.43 13.07 -13.14
N ASP A 217 -3.15 13.41 -12.97
CA ASP A 217 -2.74 14.60 -12.22
C ASP A 217 -3.24 15.88 -12.91
N LYS A 218 -3.07 15.96 -14.23
CA LYS A 218 -3.56 17.08 -15.04
C LYS A 218 -5.09 17.16 -15.06
N ILE A 219 -5.77 16.02 -15.08
CA ILE A 219 -7.24 15.96 -15.01
C ILE A 219 -7.71 16.50 -13.65
N ALA A 220 -7.13 15.99 -12.55
CA ALA A 220 -7.47 16.40 -11.20
C ALA A 220 -7.19 17.89 -10.95
N GLU A 221 -6.08 18.41 -11.48
CA GLU A 221 -5.75 19.83 -11.41
C GLU A 221 -6.73 20.69 -12.21
N ARG A 222 -6.95 20.36 -13.48
CA ARG A 222 -7.85 21.13 -14.37
C ARG A 222 -9.29 21.16 -13.86
N ASN A 223 -9.74 20.06 -13.24
CA ASN A 223 -11.09 19.93 -12.74
C ASN A 223 -11.22 20.31 -11.25
N GLU A 224 -10.15 20.82 -10.62
CA GLU A 224 -10.14 21.30 -9.24
C GLU A 224 -10.65 20.24 -8.23
N TRP A 225 -10.11 19.03 -8.33
CA TRP A 225 -10.37 17.96 -7.35
C TRP A 225 -9.86 18.34 -5.95
N LEU A 226 -10.45 17.73 -4.92
CA LEU A 226 -10.18 18.07 -3.51
C LEU A 226 -8.70 17.98 -3.13
N ALA A 227 -7.99 16.96 -3.64
CA ALA A 227 -6.58 16.75 -3.38
C ALA A 227 -5.90 15.87 -4.42
N ARG A 228 -4.56 15.96 -4.47
CA ARG A 228 -3.68 15.17 -5.33
C ARG A 228 -2.47 14.69 -4.53
N PHE A 229 -2.26 13.39 -4.42
CA PHE A 229 -1.17 12.77 -3.68
C PHE A 229 -0.15 12.13 -4.64
N PRO A 230 1.13 12.53 -4.58
CA PRO A 230 2.13 12.05 -5.52
C PRO A 230 2.45 10.56 -5.33
N MET A 231 2.66 9.86 -6.44
CA MET A 231 3.19 8.50 -6.53
C MET A 231 4.42 8.48 -7.44
N HIS A 232 5.60 8.33 -6.84
CA HIS A 232 6.87 8.39 -7.56
C HIS A 232 7.14 7.15 -8.41
N ASP A 233 8.04 7.28 -9.38
CA ASP A 233 8.36 6.26 -10.37
C ASP A 233 9.10 5.04 -9.79
N TRP A 234 9.86 5.22 -8.71
CA TRP A 234 10.54 4.17 -7.96
C TRP A 234 9.61 3.36 -7.03
N ILE A 235 8.33 3.74 -6.94
CA ILE A 235 7.29 2.98 -6.23
C ILE A 235 6.67 1.98 -7.21
N GLY A 236 6.92 0.68 -6.98
CA GLY A 236 6.30 -0.39 -7.75
C GLY A 236 4.84 -0.58 -7.36
N GLY A 237 3.96 -0.89 -8.32
CA GLY A 237 2.53 -1.08 -8.03
C GLY A 237 2.25 -2.20 -7.01
N ARG A 238 2.94 -3.34 -7.12
CA ARG A 238 2.76 -4.45 -6.14
C ARG A 238 3.37 -4.17 -4.76
N THR A 239 4.09 -3.06 -4.59
CA THR A 239 4.68 -2.63 -3.32
C THR A 239 4.16 -1.26 -2.86
N SER A 240 3.10 -0.74 -3.50
CA SER A 240 2.62 0.62 -3.23
C SER A 240 1.67 0.74 -2.06
N VAL A 241 1.24 -0.35 -1.41
CA VAL A 241 0.33 -0.27 -0.24
C VAL A 241 0.88 0.60 0.90
N ILE A 242 2.21 0.72 0.99
CA ILE A 242 2.93 1.54 1.98
C ILE A 242 3.10 3.01 1.50
N SER A 243 2.67 3.35 0.29
CA SER A 243 2.61 4.73 -0.19
C SER A 243 1.20 5.32 -0.02
N ALA A 244 0.96 6.52 -0.56
CA ALA A 244 -0.36 7.13 -0.64
C ALA A 244 -1.46 6.20 -1.21
N VAL A 245 -1.10 5.17 -1.98
CA VAL A 245 -2.06 4.18 -2.50
C VAL A 245 -2.79 3.45 -1.38
N GLY A 246 -2.09 3.03 -0.32
CA GLY A 246 -2.72 2.39 0.84
C GLY A 246 -2.83 3.30 2.05
N LEU A 247 -1.88 4.20 2.29
CA LEU A 247 -1.90 5.06 3.48
C LEU A 247 -3.09 6.03 3.49
N LEU A 248 -3.53 6.51 2.33
CA LEU A 248 -4.70 7.40 2.24
C LEU A 248 -6.00 6.70 2.63
N PRO A 249 -6.41 5.57 2.01
CA PRO A 249 -7.61 4.86 2.44
C PRO A 249 -7.51 4.39 3.90
N MET A 250 -6.36 3.86 4.35
CA MET A 250 -6.16 3.48 5.76
C MET A 250 -6.44 4.63 6.73
N ALA A 251 -5.91 5.82 6.45
CA ALA A 251 -6.12 6.98 7.31
C ALA A 251 -7.59 7.43 7.31
N LEU A 252 -8.29 7.33 6.17
CA LEU A 252 -9.72 7.64 6.06
C LEU A 252 -10.60 6.62 6.78
N GLU A 253 -10.23 5.34 6.75
CA GLU A 253 -10.82 4.26 7.54
C GLU A 253 -10.45 4.35 9.04
N GLY A 254 -9.62 5.32 9.44
CA GLY A 254 -9.27 5.56 10.85
C GLY A 254 -8.16 4.65 11.40
N PHE A 255 -7.46 3.91 10.55
CA PHE A 255 -6.33 3.08 10.97
C PHE A 255 -5.10 3.92 11.28
N ASP A 256 -4.29 3.44 12.24
CA ASP A 256 -3.02 4.05 12.61
C ASP A 256 -1.93 3.74 11.58
N ILE A 257 -1.79 4.66 10.62
CA ILE A 257 -0.80 4.53 9.55
C ILE A 257 0.65 4.62 10.07
N ASP A 258 0.91 5.27 11.21
CA ASP A 258 2.27 5.32 11.78
C ASP A 258 2.66 3.97 12.34
N SER A 259 1.76 3.32 13.08
CA SER A 259 1.96 1.97 13.58
C SER A 259 2.11 0.96 12.43
N PHE A 260 1.34 1.11 11.35
CA PHE A 260 1.48 0.28 10.15
C PHE A 260 2.87 0.41 9.51
N LEU A 261 3.35 1.65 9.32
CA LEU A 261 4.69 1.93 8.80
C LEU A 261 5.79 1.42 9.73
N ALA A 262 5.64 1.61 11.04
CA ALA A 262 6.58 1.16 12.05
C ALA A 262 6.70 -0.37 12.07
N GLY A 263 5.59 -1.11 11.98
CA GLY A 263 5.61 -2.57 11.89
C GLY A 263 6.34 -3.05 10.64
N ALA A 264 6.11 -2.42 9.49
CA ALA A 264 6.82 -2.73 8.26
C ALA A 264 8.33 -2.42 8.36
N ALA A 265 8.69 -1.28 8.96
CA ALA A 265 10.09 -0.89 9.18
C ALA A 265 10.81 -1.85 10.14
N ALA A 266 10.14 -2.28 11.20
CA ALA A 266 10.72 -3.24 12.15
C ALA A 266 10.99 -4.60 11.48
N MET A 267 10.12 -5.06 10.59
CA MET A 267 10.38 -6.29 9.83
C MET A 267 11.53 -6.14 8.82
N ASP A 268 11.75 -4.94 8.26
CA ASP A 268 12.94 -4.68 7.45
C ASP A 268 14.23 -4.81 8.26
N GLU A 269 14.26 -4.32 9.50
CA GLU A 269 15.43 -4.47 10.37
C GLU A 269 15.77 -5.95 10.59
N ARG A 270 14.75 -6.81 10.74
CA ARG A 270 14.92 -8.27 10.81
C ARG A 270 15.44 -8.86 9.49
N THR A 271 14.97 -8.34 8.36
CA THR A 271 15.42 -8.75 7.03
C THR A 271 16.88 -8.38 6.76
N ARG A 272 17.41 -7.33 7.41
CA ARG A 272 18.81 -6.91 7.32
C ARG A 272 19.78 -7.72 8.18
N VAL A 273 19.29 -8.59 9.08
CA VAL A 273 20.14 -9.44 9.95
C VAL A 273 20.87 -10.49 9.10
N PRO A 274 22.22 -10.53 9.08
CA PRO A 274 22.96 -11.48 8.24
C PRO A 274 22.86 -12.94 8.67
N ASP A 275 22.61 -13.19 9.97
CA ASP A 275 22.42 -14.54 10.49
C ASP A 275 21.10 -15.12 9.99
N VAL A 276 21.21 -16.09 9.08
CA VAL A 276 20.09 -16.80 8.46
C VAL A 276 19.15 -17.38 9.50
N THR A 277 19.66 -17.92 10.60
CA THR A 277 18.83 -18.55 11.64
C THR A 277 17.98 -17.57 12.42
N HIS A 278 18.29 -16.27 12.33
CA HIS A 278 17.56 -15.16 12.95
C HIS A 278 16.82 -14.28 11.92
N ASN A 279 16.76 -14.68 10.64
CA ASN A 279 16.19 -13.88 9.55
C ASN A 279 15.02 -14.61 8.86
N ALA A 280 13.79 -14.24 9.20
CA ALA A 280 12.56 -14.84 8.68
C ALA A 280 12.48 -14.78 7.15
N ALA A 281 12.79 -13.62 6.57
CA ALA A 281 12.71 -13.41 5.13
C ALA A 281 13.70 -14.31 4.38
N MET A 282 14.94 -14.44 4.89
CA MET A 282 15.94 -15.34 4.32
C MET A 282 15.53 -16.81 4.48
N LEU A 283 15.02 -17.21 5.65
CA LEU A 283 14.56 -18.59 5.87
C LEU A 283 13.39 -18.98 4.95
N LEU A 284 12.50 -18.04 4.62
CA LEU A 284 11.40 -18.26 3.67
C LEU A 284 11.85 -18.27 2.21
N ALA A 285 12.91 -17.53 1.88
CA ALA A 285 13.39 -17.41 0.50
C ALA A 285 14.24 -18.59 0.03
N LEU A 286 14.92 -19.29 0.96
CA LEU A 286 15.77 -20.45 0.69
C LEU A 286 14.96 -21.75 0.50
#